data_AF-A0AAU8BH30-F1
#
_entry.id   AF-A0AAU8BH30-F1
#
_cell.length_a   1.000
_cell.length_b   1.000
_cell.length_c   1.000
_cell.angle_alpha   90.00
_cell.angle_beta   90.00
_cell.angle_gamma   90.00
#
_symmetry.space_group_name_H-M   'P 1'
#
loop_
_entity.id
_entity.type
_entity.pdbx_description
1 polymer ?
#
loop_
_entity_poly.entity_id
_entity_poly.type
_entity_poly.pdbx_seq_one_letter_code
_entity_poly.pdbx_strand_id
1 'polypeptide(L)'
;MSITSSFYEENAETLAEQYNALDPTEVHQTWHQYWPTEEAEVLDIGAGSGRDAHWFETRECNVIACEPCHKLREIGMKQTGEGVRWLDDKLPELSNVAKQKLCFDVVLISAVWMHLPLEYRKDALQRIAGVMKDTGTLVVTLRHGPFIDGREAFPVSAIELSGLASELNLEVADVFDGKDQQHRQDVSWQTVVIKKKISCENEAKYGA
;
A
#
# COMPACT_ATOMS: atom_id res chain seq x y z
N MET A 1 12.99 -16.93 -6.41
CA MET A 1 12.81 -16.05 -5.24
C MET A 1 13.81 -14.91 -5.37
N SER A 2 13.40 -13.66 -5.19
CA SER A 2 14.34 -12.54 -5.11
C SER A 2 15.09 -12.58 -3.77
N ILE A 3 16.27 -11.95 -3.69
CA ILE A 3 17.05 -11.85 -2.45
C ILE A 3 16.21 -11.24 -1.32
N THR A 4 15.43 -10.21 -1.64
CA THR A 4 14.47 -9.58 -0.72
C THR A 4 13.44 -10.56 -0.16
N SER A 5 12.91 -11.48 -0.98
CA SER A 5 11.95 -12.48 -0.53
C SER A 5 12.53 -13.47 0.48
N SER A 6 13.79 -13.88 0.32
CA SER A 6 14.48 -14.77 1.29
C SER A 6 14.69 -14.06 2.63
N PHE A 7 15.09 -12.79 2.58
CA PHE A 7 15.31 -11.99 3.79
C PHE A 7 14.05 -11.91 4.66
N TYR A 8 12.89 -11.63 4.07
CA TYR A 8 11.64 -11.54 4.81
C TYR A 8 11.21 -12.89 5.40
N GLU A 9 11.42 -14.00 4.70
CA GLU A 9 11.17 -15.35 5.23
C GLU A 9 12.10 -15.72 6.39
N GLU A 10 13.37 -15.35 6.31
CA GLU A 10 14.36 -15.68 7.34
C GLU A 10 14.15 -14.87 8.62
N ASN A 11 13.70 -13.61 8.47
CA ASN A 11 13.62 -12.64 9.57
C ASN A 11 12.16 -12.31 9.99
N ALA A 12 11.17 -13.08 9.54
CA ALA A 12 9.75 -12.78 9.69
C ALA A 12 9.32 -12.42 11.13
N GLU A 13 9.71 -13.22 12.11
CA GLU A 13 9.34 -13.00 13.53
C GLU A 13 9.92 -11.68 14.06
N THR A 14 11.20 -11.42 13.81
CA THR A 14 11.88 -10.19 14.26
C THR A 14 11.31 -8.95 13.59
N LEU A 15 11.02 -9.05 12.29
CA LEU A 15 10.40 -7.94 11.55
C LEU A 15 8.97 -7.71 12.03
N ALA A 16 8.21 -8.76 12.31
CA ALA A 16 6.86 -8.64 12.84
C ALA A 16 6.85 -7.92 14.19
N GLU A 17 7.74 -8.29 15.12
CA GLU A 17 7.89 -7.59 16.40
C GLU A 17 8.21 -6.10 16.21
N GLN A 18 9.19 -5.79 15.34
CA GLN A 18 9.58 -4.40 15.05
C GLN A 18 8.44 -3.59 14.41
N TYR A 19 7.69 -4.20 13.50
CA TYR A 19 6.61 -3.52 12.79
C TYR A 19 5.44 -3.28 13.74
N ASN A 20 5.05 -4.29 14.51
CA ASN A 20 3.94 -4.25 15.45
C ASN A 20 4.20 -3.35 16.67
N ALA A 21 5.47 -3.04 16.98
CA ALA A 21 5.83 -2.09 18.03
C ALA A 21 5.50 -0.62 17.70
N LEU A 22 5.24 -0.31 16.43
CA LEU A 22 4.84 1.05 15.99
C LEU A 22 3.33 1.21 16.10
N ASP A 23 2.86 2.37 16.58
CA ASP A 23 1.43 2.69 16.56
C ASP A 23 0.99 3.00 15.11
N PRO A 24 0.12 2.16 14.51
CA PRO A 24 -0.37 2.39 13.16
C PRO A 24 -1.11 3.74 13.00
N THR A 25 -1.73 4.26 14.07
CA THR A 25 -2.35 5.60 14.06
C THR A 25 -1.32 6.69 13.85
N GLU A 26 -0.16 6.61 14.54
CA GLU A 26 0.94 7.54 14.35
C GLU A 26 1.62 7.38 12.98
N VAL A 27 1.81 6.13 12.53
CA VAL A 27 2.38 5.81 11.21
C VAL A 27 1.52 6.41 10.09
N HIS A 28 0.20 6.41 10.24
CA HIS A 28 -0.75 6.86 9.22
C HIS A 28 -1.30 8.27 9.43
N GLN A 29 -0.86 9.00 10.47
CA GLN A 29 -1.40 10.30 10.86
C GLN A 29 -1.28 11.38 9.77
N THR A 30 -0.22 11.32 8.95
CA THR A 30 0.06 12.35 7.92
C THR A 30 -1.04 12.45 6.87
N TRP A 31 -1.77 11.36 6.61
CA TRP A 31 -2.84 11.30 5.62
C TRP A 31 -4.22 11.07 6.26
N HIS A 32 -4.40 11.43 7.53
CA HIS A 32 -5.65 11.19 8.29
C HIS A 32 -6.93 11.69 7.62
N GLN A 33 -6.86 12.75 6.81
CA GLN A 33 -8.00 13.25 6.03
C GLN A 33 -8.51 12.27 4.96
N TYR A 34 -7.73 11.22 4.66
CA TYR A 34 -8.03 10.16 3.70
C TYR A 34 -8.22 8.79 4.35
N TRP A 35 -8.27 8.71 5.68
CA TRP A 35 -8.55 7.44 6.36
C TRP A 35 -9.92 6.89 5.92
N PRO A 36 -10.02 5.57 5.73
CA PRO A 36 -11.30 4.95 5.44
C PRO A 36 -12.27 5.13 6.61
N THR A 37 -13.56 5.20 6.27
CA THR A 37 -14.65 5.15 7.25
C THR A 37 -15.10 3.71 7.49
N GLU A 38 -15.97 3.50 8.47
CA GLU A 38 -16.64 2.21 8.72
C GLU A 38 -17.21 1.62 7.41
N GLU A 39 -17.16 0.29 7.29
CA GLU A 39 -17.61 -0.52 6.14
C GLU A 39 -16.86 -0.27 4.81
N ALA A 40 -15.80 0.55 4.80
CA ALA A 40 -14.99 0.73 3.60
C ALA A 40 -14.27 -0.56 3.17
N GLU A 41 -14.19 -0.80 1.87
CA GLU A 41 -13.39 -1.88 1.28
C GLU A 41 -11.93 -1.43 1.20
N VAL A 42 -11.06 -2.08 1.96
CA VAL A 42 -9.64 -1.74 2.06
C VAL A 42 -8.76 -2.88 1.54
N LEU A 43 -7.80 -2.54 0.67
CA LEU A 43 -6.76 -3.44 0.21
C LEU A 43 -5.40 -3.02 0.78
N ASP A 44 -4.79 -3.86 1.61
CA ASP A 44 -3.43 -3.66 2.13
C ASP A 44 -2.44 -4.52 1.34
N ILE A 45 -1.58 -3.90 0.52
CA ILE A 45 -0.64 -4.59 -0.36
C ILE A 45 0.76 -4.62 0.26
N GLY A 46 1.28 -5.83 0.47
CA GLY A 46 2.50 -6.08 1.23
C GLY A 46 2.26 -5.88 2.73
N ALA A 47 1.18 -6.47 3.23
CA ALA A 47 0.66 -6.25 4.58
C ALA A 47 1.60 -6.73 5.70
N GLY A 48 2.67 -7.48 5.38
CA GLY A 48 3.67 -7.93 6.33
C GLY A 48 3.06 -8.72 7.48
N SER A 49 3.32 -8.28 8.71
CA SER A 49 2.77 -8.87 9.94
C SER A 49 1.30 -8.54 10.20
N GLY A 50 0.63 -7.80 9.32
CA GLY A 50 -0.79 -7.48 9.44
C GLY A 50 -1.10 -6.33 10.39
N ARG A 51 -0.12 -5.51 10.79
CA ARG A 51 -0.35 -4.33 11.65
C ARG A 51 -1.38 -3.38 11.03
N ASP A 52 -1.13 -2.96 9.79
CA ASP A 52 -1.96 -1.95 9.12
C ASP A 52 -3.33 -2.56 8.78
N ALA A 53 -3.37 -3.80 8.27
CA ALA A 53 -4.60 -4.57 8.10
C ALA A 53 -5.47 -4.69 9.38
N HIS A 54 -4.87 -5.02 10.52
CA HIS A 54 -5.59 -5.09 11.79
C HIS A 54 -6.10 -3.71 12.24
N TRP A 55 -5.33 -2.66 12.01
CA TRP A 55 -5.73 -1.29 12.32
C TRP A 55 -6.95 -0.83 11.51
N PHE A 56 -7.06 -1.24 10.25
CA PHE A 56 -8.27 -1.02 9.46
C PHE A 56 -9.45 -1.87 9.95
N GLU A 57 -9.22 -3.14 10.28
CA GLU A 57 -10.26 -4.04 10.77
C GLU A 57 -10.88 -3.55 12.09
N THR A 58 -10.06 -3.05 13.02
CA THR A 58 -10.54 -2.41 14.28
C THR A 58 -11.33 -1.11 14.05
N ARG A 59 -11.34 -0.57 12.83
CA ARG A 59 -12.18 0.55 12.38
C ARG A 59 -13.41 0.09 11.58
N GLU A 60 -13.75 -1.20 11.70
CA GLU A 60 -14.91 -1.81 11.06
C GLU A 60 -14.85 -1.74 9.52
N CYS A 61 -13.63 -1.67 8.95
CA CYS A 61 -13.41 -1.78 7.51
C CYS A 61 -13.42 -3.25 7.05
N ASN A 62 -13.83 -3.49 5.80
CA ASN A 62 -13.70 -4.78 5.14
C ASN A 62 -12.30 -4.90 4.53
N VAL A 63 -11.42 -5.70 5.14
CA VAL A 63 -10.00 -5.70 4.78
C VAL A 63 -9.59 -6.95 4.00
N ILE A 64 -8.93 -6.73 2.86
CA ILE A 64 -8.13 -7.74 2.16
C ILE A 64 -6.65 -7.39 2.30
N ALA A 65 -5.87 -8.28 2.86
CA ALA A 65 -4.42 -8.15 3.01
C ALA A 65 -3.69 -9.07 2.01
N CYS A 66 -2.72 -8.53 1.28
CA CYS A 66 -1.85 -9.28 0.37
C CYS A 66 -0.44 -9.31 0.93
N GLU A 67 0.14 -10.50 1.08
CA GLU A 67 1.52 -10.64 1.53
C GLU A 67 2.14 -11.88 0.88
N PRO A 68 3.19 -11.76 0.04
CA PRO A 68 3.80 -12.92 -0.61
C PRO A 68 4.71 -13.75 0.30
N CYS A 69 5.25 -13.18 1.38
CA CYS A 69 6.02 -13.92 2.36
C CYS A 69 5.10 -14.80 3.19
N HIS A 70 5.26 -16.11 3.07
CA HIS A 70 4.43 -17.11 3.74
C HIS A 70 4.47 -16.93 5.26
N LYS A 71 5.66 -16.80 5.87
CA LYS A 71 5.75 -16.66 7.33
C LYS A 71 5.16 -15.36 7.86
N LEU A 72 5.39 -14.22 7.19
CA LEU A 72 4.77 -12.95 7.59
C LEU A 72 3.25 -13.03 7.47
N ARG A 73 2.76 -13.60 6.37
CA ARG A 73 1.33 -13.85 6.17
C ARG A 73 0.73 -14.75 7.25
N GLU A 74 1.41 -15.82 7.66
CA GLU A 74 0.96 -16.68 8.76
C GLU A 74 0.91 -15.94 10.11
N ILE A 75 1.90 -15.09 10.39
CA ILE A 75 1.91 -14.23 11.58
C ILE A 75 0.70 -13.28 11.55
N GLY A 76 0.49 -12.60 10.42
CA GLY A 76 -0.62 -11.67 10.24
C GLY A 76 -1.99 -12.34 10.35
N MET A 77 -2.18 -13.53 9.75
CA MET A 77 -3.42 -14.30 9.89
C MET A 77 -3.73 -14.66 11.36
N LYS A 78 -2.72 -15.01 12.15
CA LYS A 78 -2.90 -15.28 13.59
C LYS A 78 -3.27 -14.02 14.36
N GLN A 79 -2.69 -12.87 14.00
CA GLN A 79 -2.95 -11.59 14.64
C GLN A 79 -4.37 -11.07 14.34
N THR A 80 -4.83 -11.19 13.09
CA THR A 80 -6.11 -10.63 12.66
C THR A 80 -7.30 -11.59 12.83
N GLY A 81 -7.04 -12.89 13.00
CA GLY A 81 -8.08 -13.91 12.98
C GLY A 81 -8.90 -13.87 11.68
N GLU A 82 -10.21 -14.02 11.79
CA GLU A 82 -11.14 -14.05 10.64
C GLU A 82 -11.58 -12.65 10.16
N GLY A 83 -11.21 -11.57 10.87
CA GLY A 83 -11.60 -10.19 10.52
C GLY A 83 -10.92 -9.65 9.27
N VAL A 84 -9.80 -10.26 8.84
CA VAL A 84 -9.06 -9.88 7.63
C VAL A 84 -8.96 -11.08 6.70
N ARG A 85 -9.28 -10.88 5.41
CA ARG A 85 -9.04 -11.90 4.38
C ARG A 85 -7.64 -11.76 3.82
N TRP A 86 -6.88 -12.85 3.86
CA TRP A 86 -5.50 -12.87 3.40
C TRP A 86 -5.32 -13.54 2.03
N LEU A 87 -4.48 -12.96 1.19
CA LEU A 87 -4.13 -13.48 -0.13
C LEU A 87 -2.61 -13.63 -0.28
N ASP A 88 -2.21 -14.76 -0.88
CA ASP A 88 -0.86 -14.91 -1.43
C ASP A 88 -0.78 -14.17 -2.77
N ASP A 89 -0.36 -12.91 -2.73
CA ASP A 89 -0.30 -12.06 -3.90
C ASP A 89 0.78 -10.99 -3.75
N LYS A 90 1.16 -10.36 -4.86
CA LYS A 90 2.23 -9.36 -4.89
C LYS A 90 2.12 -8.41 -6.06
N LEU A 91 2.88 -7.32 -5.97
CA LEU A 91 3.18 -6.48 -7.12
C LEU A 91 4.25 -7.14 -8.02
N PRO A 92 4.19 -6.91 -9.35
CA PRO A 92 3.14 -6.16 -10.03
C PRO A 92 1.85 -6.95 -10.26
N GLU A 93 1.82 -8.28 -10.15
CA GLU A 93 0.78 -9.10 -10.79
C GLU A 93 -0.64 -8.99 -10.22
N LEU A 94 -0.81 -8.87 -8.89
CA LEU A 94 -2.10 -8.78 -8.18
C LEU A 94 -3.19 -9.75 -8.69
N SER A 95 -2.79 -10.98 -9.03
CA SER A 95 -3.63 -11.92 -9.77
C SER A 95 -4.74 -12.53 -8.93
N ASN A 96 -4.54 -12.68 -7.62
CA ASN A 96 -5.53 -13.21 -6.69
C ASN A 96 -6.47 -12.12 -6.18
N VAL A 97 -6.00 -10.88 -6.06
CA VAL A 97 -6.85 -9.69 -5.84
C VAL A 97 -7.84 -9.54 -7.00
N ALA A 98 -7.37 -9.57 -8.25
CA ALA A 98 -8.24 -9.43 -9.42
C ALA A 98 -9.37 -10.49 -9.46
N LYS A 99 -9.11 -11.71 -8.96
CA LYS A 99 -10.12 -12.78 -8.87
C LYS A 99 -11.21 -12.52 -7.82
N GLN A 100 -10.98 -11.63 -6.85
CA GLN A 100 -12.00 -11.28 -5.86
C GLN A 100 -13.18 -10.52 -6.47
N LYS A 101 -12.97 -9.86 -7.63
CA LYS A 101 -13.98 -9.03 -8.31
C LYS A 101 -14.57 -7.95 -7.39
N LEU A 102 -13.73 -7.42 -6.50
CA LEU A 102 -14.04 -6.30 -5.62
C LEU A 102 -13.34 -5.03 -6.13
N CYS A 103 -13.91 -3.89 -5.77
CA CYS A 103 -13.29 -2.60 -5.94
C CYS A 103 -13.11 -1.95 -4.57
N PHE A 104 -11.96 -1.33 -4.32
CA PHE A 104 -11.57 -0.82 -3.01
C PHE A 104 -11.76 0.69 -2.88
N ASP A 105 -12.25 1.14 -1.73
CA ASP A 105 -12.30 2.55 -1.32
C ASP A 105 -10.89 3.06 -0.99
N VAL A 106 -10.07 2.23 -0.36
CA VAL A 106 -8.68 2.53 -0.03
C VAL A 106 -7.77 1.39 -0.44
N VAL A 107 -6.69 1.71 -1.14
CA VAL A 107 -5.58 0.79 -1.39
C VAL A 107 -4.34 1.34 -0.70
N LEU A 108 -3.75 0.58 0.21
CA LEU A 108 -2.53 0.95 0.94
C LEU A 108 -1.32 0.19 0.39
N ILE A 109 -0.21 0.91 0.20
CA ILE A 109 1.12 0.38 -0.08
C ILE A 109 2.08 0.98 0.95
N SER A 110 2.18 0.31 2.10
CA SER A 110 2.96 0.76 3.26
C SER A 110 4.36 0.15 3.21
N ALA A 111 5.42 0.94 2.96
CA ALA A 111 6.81 0.49 2.94
C ALA A 111 7.12 -0.66 1.95
N VAL A 112 6.46 -0.68 0.79
CA VAL A 112 6.57 -1.77 -0.21
C VAL A 112 7.12 -1.28 -1.55
N TRP A 113 6.83 -0.04 -1.96
CA TRP A 113 7.14 0.47 -3.31
C TRP A 113 8.64 0.44 -3.65
N MET A 114 9.52 0.62 -2.66
CA MET A 114 10.97 0.54 -2.84
C MET A 114 11.48 -0.86 -3.19
N HIS A 115 10.69 -1.92 -3.02
CA HIS A 115 11.07 -3.27 -3.45
C HIS A 115 10.67 -3.59 -4.89
N LEU A 116 9.94 -2.68 -5.57
CA LEU A 116 9.48 -2.86 -6.94
C LEU A 116 10.45 -2.18 -7.93
N PRO A 117 11.08 -2.95 -8.86
CA PRO A 117 11.90 -2.38 -9.93
C PRO A 117 11.12 -1.39 -10.80
N LEU A 118 11.82 -0.39 -11.33
CA LEU A 118 11.21 0.74 -12.07
C LEU A 118 10.40 0.26 -13.28
N GLU A 119 10.88 -0.75 -14.00
CA GLU A 119 10.23 -1.31 -15.19
C GLU A 119 8.85 -1.93 -14.91
N TYR A 120 8.57 -2.31 -13.66
CA TYR A 120 7.30 -2.93 -13.27
C TYR A 120 6.31 -1.94 -12.61
N ARG A 121 6.75 -0.71 -12.30
CA ARG A 121 5.93 0.27 -11.56
C ARG A 121 4.69 0.72 -12.31
N LYS A 122 4.80 0.97 -13.61
CA LYS A 122 3.65 1.34 -14.46
C LYS A 122 2.60 0.24 -14.48
N ASP A 123 3.06 -0.99 -14.68
CA ASP A 123 2.25 -2.21 -14.73
C ASP A 123 1.54 -2.51 -13.41
N ALA A 124 2.23 -2.30 -12.29
CA ALA A 124 1.65 -2.36 -10.95
C ALA A 124 0.57 -1.30 -10.77
N LEU A 125 0.88 -0.04 -11.08
CA LEU A 125 -0.04 1.07 -10.89
C LEU A 125 -1.30 0.93 -11.75
N GLN A 126 -1.17 0.40 -12.97
CA GLN A 126 -2.31 0.10 -13.84
C GLN A 126 -3.24 -0.97 -13.25
N ARG A 127 -2.68 -2.03 -12.64
CA ARG A 127 -3.48 -3.07 -11.97
C ARG A 127 -4.16 -2.55 -10.71
N ILE A 128 -3.45 -1.74 -9.92
CA ILE A 128 -4.02 -1.05 -8.76
C ILE A 128 -5.19 -0.16 -9.17
N ALA A 129 -5.01 0.68 -10.20
CA ALA A 129 -6.08 1.53 -10.73
C ALA A 129 -7.32 0.74 -11.15
N GLY A 130 -7.12 -0.47 -11.70
CA GLY A 130 -8.18 -1.37 -12.12
C GLY A 130 -9.01 -2.00 -10.99
N VAL A 131 -8.48 -2.03 -9.76
CA VAL A 131 -9.20 -2.54 -8.57
C VAL A 131 -9.66 -1.43 -7.62
N MET A 132 -9.35 -0.16 -7.91
CA MET A 132 -9.88 0.97 -7.15
C MET A 132 -11.33 1.28 -7.56
N LYS A 133 -12.19 1.64 -6.61
CA LYS A 133 -13.46 2.33 -6.92
C LYS A 133 -13.17 3.67 -7.59
N ASP A 134 -14.17 4.25 -8.26
CA ASP A 134 -14.00 5.54 -8.94
C ASP A 134 -13.72 6.71 -7.98
N THR A 135 -14.23 6.61 -6.75
CA THR A 135 -13.92 7.51 -5.63
C THR A 135 -12.76 7.01 -4.75
N GLY A 136 -12.11 5.91 -5.15
CA GLY A 136 -11.09 5.23 -4.37
C GLY A 136 -9.81 6.04 -4.24
N THR A 137 -9.09 5.82 -3.13
CA THR A 137 -7.84 6.47 -2.81
C THR A 137 -6.72 5.44 -2.71
N LEU A 138 -5.62 5.67 -3.42
CA LEU A 138 -4.38 4.93 -3.28
C LEU A 138 -3.44 5.73 -2.38
N VAL A 139 -2.91 5.10 -1.34
CA VAL A 139 -1.90 5.67 -0.44
C VAL A 139 -0.62 4.89 -0.58
N VAL A 140 0.47 5.56 -0.95
CA VAL A 140 1.80 4.94 -1.10
C VAL A 140 2.78 5.64 -0.18
N THR A 141 3.49 4.89 0.64
CA THR A 141 4.61 5.43 1.43
C THR A 141 5.94 5.10 0.77
N LEU A 142 6.75 6.14 0.57
CA LEU A 142 8.04 6.08 -0.08
C LEU A 142 9.13 6.21 0.98
N ARG A 143 9.93 5.15 1.12
CA ARG A 143 11.11 5.14 2.00
C ARG A 143 12.33 5.65 1.24
N HIS A 144 12.88 6.76 1.68
CA HIS A 144 14.15 7.29 1.21
C HIS A 144 15.29 6.82 2.10
N GLY A 145 16.49 6.69 1.51
CA GLY A 145 17.68 6.22 2.20
C GLY A 145 17.98 4.73 2.01
N PRO A 146 19.21 4.29 2.31
CA PRO A 146 19.66 2.93 2.02
C PRO A 146 19.05 1.89 2.98
N PHE A 147 19.07 0.63 2.56
CA PHE A 147 19.02 -0.51 3.47
C PHE A 147 20.46 -0.90 3.82
N ILE A 148 20.72 -1.16 5.10
CA ILE A 148 22.04 -1.56 5.62
C ILE A 148 22.09 -3.03 6.06
N ASP A 149 21.01 -3.77 5.82
CA ASP A 149 20.77 -5.14 6.29
C ASP A 149 20.71 -6.16 5.15
N GLY A 150 21.11 -5.76 3.94
CA GLY A 150 21.18 -6.64 2.77
C GLY A 150 19.88 -6.74 1.97
N ARG A 151 18.80 -6.06 2.37
CA ARG A 151 17.61 -5.91 1.52
C ARG A 151 17.92 -5.13 0.26
N GLU A 152 17.45 -5.63 -0.88
CA GLU A 152 17.51 -4.90 -2.14
C GLU A 152 16.37 -3.88 -2.20
N ALA A 153 16.71 -2.68 -2.66
CA ALA A 153 15.75 -1.62 -2.88
C ALA A 153 16.11 -0.76 -4.08
N PHE A 154 15.08 -0.24 -4.71
CA PHE A 154 15.13 0.66 -5.84
C PHE A 154 14.82 2.08 -5.36
N PRO A 155 15.51 3.11 -5.88
CA PRO A 155 15.18 4.49 -5.56
C PRO A 155 13.70 4.80 -5.82
N VAL A 156 13.11 5.56 -4.92
CA VAL A 156 11.70 5.99 -4.99
C VAL A 156 11.62 7.50 -5.20
N SER A 157 10.57 7.95 -5.89
CA SER A 157 10.38 9.38 -6.17
C SER A 157 8.90 9.68 -6.32
N ALA A 158 8.41 10.66 -5.55
CA ALA A 158 7.05 11.16 -5.72
C ALA A 158 6.81 11.75 -7.12
N ILE A 159 7.85 12.33 -7.74
CA ILE A 159 7.77 12.88 -9.10
C ILE A 159 7.61 11.75 -10.13
N GLU A 160 8.38 10.67 -10.00
CA GLU A 160 8.26 9.51 -10.90
C GLU A 160 6.90 8.84 -10.76
N LEU A 161 6.46 8.60 -9.51
CA LEU A 161 5.14 8.05 -9.23
C LEU A 161 4.01 8.95 -9.77
N SER A 162 4.13 10.27 -9.62
CA SER A 162 3.17 11.24 -10.18
C SER A 162 3.14 11.19 -11.71
N GLY A 163 4.28 11.04 -12.38
CA GLY A 163 4.37 10.90 -13.82
C GLY A 163 3.61 9.66 -14.31
N LEU A 164 3.89 8.51 -13.70
CA LEU A 164 3.19 7.25 -14.00
C LEU A 164 1.69 7.33 -13.72
N ALA A 165 1.29 7.95 -12.61
CA ALA A 165 -0.11 8.15 -12.27
C ALA A 165 -0.84 8.96 -13.35
N SER A 166 -0.21 10.04 -13.84
CA SER A 166 -0.82 10.92 -14.84
C SER A 166 -1.12 10.22 -16.17
N GLU A 167 -0.31 9.23 -16.56
CA GLU A 167 -0.51 8.41 -17.76
C GLU A 167 -1.68 7.42 -17.63
N LEU A 168 -2.15 7.17 -16.42
CA LEU A 168 -3.17 6.16 -16.09
C LEU A 168 -4.51 6.77 -15.64
N ASN A 169 -4.78 8.03 -16.00
CA ASN A 169 -5.94 8.80 -15.52
C ASN A 169 -6.04 8.85 -13.98
N LEU A 170 -4.91 8.78 -13.30
CA LEU A 170 -4.80 9.06 -11.89
C LEU A 170 -4.22 10.47 -11.69
N GLU A 171 -4.45 11.04 -10.52
CA GLU A 171 -3.86 12.29 -10.08
C GLU A 171 -3.35 12.18 -8.65
N VAL A 172 -2.22 12.83 -8.39
CA VAL A 172 -1.71 13.00 -7.03
C VAL A 172 -2.54 14.10 -6.38
N ALA A 173 -3.29 13.74 -5.35
CA ALA A 173 -4.10 14.68 -4.58
C ALA A 173 -3.24 15.43 -3.56
N ASP A 174 -2.35 14.71 -2.87
CA ASP A 174 -1.42 15.28 -1.88
C ASP A 174 -0.10 14.51 -1.81
N VAL A 175 0.94 15.21 -1.36
CA VAL A 175 2.22 14.63 -0.96
C VAL A 175 2.58 15.19 0.42
N PHE A 176 2.83 14.31 1.37
CA PHE A 176 3.24 14.66 2.73
C PHE A 176 4.65 14.16 3.00
N ASP A 177 5.49 15.00 3.59
CA ASP A 177 6.75 14.55 4.15
C ASP A 177 6.51 13.95 5.55
N GLY A 178 7.18 12.84 5.83
CA GLY A 178 7.07 12.08 7.08
C GLY A 178 8.44 11.90 7.76
N LYS A 179 8.43 11.90 9.09
CA LYS A 179 9.61 11.54 9.89
C LYS A 179 9.67 10.03 10.05
N ASP A 180 10.88 9.49 10.16
CA ASP A 180 11.08 8.07 10.46
C ASP A 180 10.70 7.76 11.91
N GLN A 181 9.69 6.90 12.11
CA GLN A 181 9.22 6.48 13.43
C GLN A 181 10.16 5.48 14.12
N GLN A 182 11.17 4.98 13.40
CA GLN A 182 12.24 4.15 13.97
C GLN A 182 13.51 4.98 14.30
N HIS A 183 13.44 6.31 14.19
CA HIS A 183 14.52 7.25 14.52
C HIS A 183 15.86 7.00 13.78
N ARG A 184 15.82 6.44 12.57
CA ARG A 184 17.00 6.25 11.72
C ARG A 184 17.38 7.57 11.06
N GLN A 185 18.62 8.02 11.25
CA GLN A 185 19.05 9.35 10.81
C GLN A 185 19.10 9.51 9.28
N ASP A 186 19.37 8.42 8.54
CA ASP A 186 19.50 8.45 7.08
C ASP A 186 18.22 8.02 6.35
N VAL A 187 17.09 7.91 7.06
CA VAL A 187 15.80 7.50 6.50
C VAL A 187 14.79 8.62 6.64
N SER A 188 14.13 8.94 5.54
CA SER A 188 12.98 9.84 5.52
C SER A 188 11.84 9.21 4.74
N TRP A 189 10.63 9.70 4.97
CA TRP A 189 9.42 9.15 4.37
C TRP A 189 8.67 10.21 3.60
N GLN A 190 7.98 9.80 2.55
CA GLN A 190 6.91 10.57 1.94
C GLN A 190 5.66 9.72 1.82
N THR A 191 4.50 10.32 2.04
CA THR A 191 3.20 9.71 1.73
C THR A 191 2.64 10.40 0.50
N VAL A 192 2.37 9.62 -0.55
CA VAL A 192 1.73 10.10 -1.78
C VAL A 192 0.31 9.58 -1.80
N VAL A 193 -0.66 10.49 -1.88
CA VAL A 193 -2.08 10.17 -2.00
C VAL A 193 -2.51 10.37 -3.44
N ILE A 194 -3.07 9.33 -4.04
CA ILE A 194 -3.42 9.27 -5.47
C ILE A 194 -4.91 8.92 -5.60
N LYS A 195 -5.60 9.62 -6.48
CA LYS A 195 -7.02 9.39 -6.79
C LYS A 195 -7.21 9.19 -8.30
N LYS A 196 -8.35 8.62 -8.68
CA LYS A 196 -8.78 8.64 -10.09
C LYS A 196 -9.18 10.07 -10.47
N LYS A 197 -8.77 10.51 -11.67
CA LYS A 197 -9.25 11.77 -12.24
C LYS A 197 -10.74 11.64 -12.54
N ILE A 198 -11.52 12.60 -12.07
CA ILE A 198 -12.92 12.72 -12.47
C ILE A 198 -12.93 13.24 -13.91
N SER A 199 -13.38 12.44 -14.86
CA SER A 199 -13.61 12.92 -16.22
C SER A 199 -14.89 13.76 -16.25
N CYS A 200 -14.75 15.06 -16.53
CA CYS A 200 -15.88 15.93 -16.84
C CYS A 200 -16.44 15.60 -18.24
N GLU A 201 -17.10 14.45 -18.41
CA GLU A 201 -17.73 14.09 -19.70
C GLU A 201 -19.28 14.08 -19.68
N ASN A 202 -19.94 14.48 -18.59
CA ASN A 202 -21.41 14.37 -18.48
C ASN A 202 -22.22 15.68 -18.38
N GLU A 203 -21.64 16.87 -18.58
CA GLU A 203 -22.45 18.11 -18.60
C GLU A 203 -22.92 18.57 -20.00
N ALA A 204 -22.49 17.92 -21.09
CA ALA A 204 -22.81 18.39 -22.45
C ALA A 204 -24.05 17.76 -23.12
N LYS A 205 -24.90 16.99 -22.40
CA LYS A 205 -26.09 16.34 -23.01
C LYS A 205 -27.46 16.83 -22.52
N TYR A 206 -27.52 17.85 -21.66
CA TYR A 206 -28.79 18.43 -21.20
C TYR A 206 -28.80 19.98 -21.22
N GLY A 207 -28.09 20.60 -22.16
CA GLY A 207 -28.03 22.05 -22.29
C GLY A 207 -28.21 22.54 -23.73
N ALA A 208 -29.45 22.45 -24.25
CA ALA A 208 -30.10 23.33 -25.24
C ALA A 208 -31.26 22.58 -25.93
#